data_AF-A0A955NS91-F1
#
_entry.id   AF-A0A955NS91-F1
#
_cell.length_a   1.000
_cell.length_b   1.000
_cell.length_c   1.000
_cell.angle_alpha   90.00
_cell.angle_beta   90.00
_cell.angle_gamma   90.00
#
_symmetry.space_group_name_H-M   'P 1'
#
loop_
_entity.id
_entity.type
_entity.pdbx_description
1 polymer ?
#
loop_
_entity_poly.entity_id
_entity_poly.type
_entity_poly.pdbx_seq_one_letter_code
_entity_poly.pdbx_strand_id
1 'polypeptide(L)' 'LRVFLYRFFQISQFKRSALPNAPKVGSGGSLSPRGDWRAPSDSEATAWLEELETNTPDGEN' A
#
# COMPACT_ATOMS: atom_id res chain seq x y z
N LEU A 1 -11.15 1.13 5.52
CA LEU A 1 -9.70 1.35 5.24
C LEU A 1 -8.83 0.11 5.50
N ARG A 2 -9.10 -0.69 6.55
CA ARG A 2 -8.36 -1.92 6.91
C ARG A 2 -7.92 -2.81 5.73
N VAL A 3 -8.86 -3.18 4.85
CA VAL A 3 -8.58 -4.04 3.68
C VAL A 3 -7.55 -3.42 2.74
N PHE A 4 -7.62 -2.11 2.50
CA PHE A 4 -6.66 -1.42 1.66
C PHE A 4 -5.27 -1.45 2.31
N LEU A 5 -5.16 -1.09 3.59
CA LEU A 5 -3.86 -1.03 4.30
C LEU A 5 -3.17 -2.39 4.28
N TYR A 6 -3.90 -3.45 4.63
CA TYR A 6 -3.38 -4.81 4.60
C TYR A 6 -2.96 -5.23 3.18
N ARG A 7 -3.79 -4.99 2.17
CA ARG A 7 -3.45 -5.37 0.79
C ARG A 7 -2.29 -4.57 0.24
N PHE A 8 -2.30 -3.27 0.45
CA PHE A 8 -1.35 -2.35 -0.16
C PHE A 8 0.04 -2.48 0.47
N PHE A 9 0.13 -2.44 1.80
CA PHE A 9 1.41 -2.41 2.50
C PHE A 9 2.01 -3.79 2.78
N GLN A 10 1.19 -4.83 2.95
CA GLN A 10 1.70 -6.16 3.32
C GLN A 10 1.70 -7.15 2.16
N ILE A 11 0.54 -7.46 1.58
CA ILE A 11 0.46 -8.64 0.69
C ILE A 11 0.57 -8.35 -0.81
N SER A 12 0.62 -7.10 -1.26
CA SER A 12 0.70 -6.78 -2.71
C SER A 12 2.07 -6.36 -3.20
N GLN A 13 3.00 -5.96 -2.31
CA GLN A 13 4.26 -5.36 -2.74
C GLN A 13 5.14 -6.33 -3.54
N PHE A 14 5.16 -7.62 -3.18
CA PHE A 14 5.91 -8.63 -3.94
C PHE A 14 5.45 -8.76 -5.40
N LYS A 15 4.16 -8.49 -5.69
CA LYS A 15 3.66 -8.51 -7.07
C LYS A 15 4.14 -7.31 -7.86
N ARG A 16 4.49 -6.21 -7.17
CA ARG A 16 4.97 -4.97 -7.77
C ARG A 16 6.46 -5.00 -8.07
N SER A 17 7.25 -5.76 -7.30
CA SER A 17 8.72 -5.80 -7.44
C SER A 17 9.21 -6.26 -8.82
N ALA A 18 8.37 -6.98 -9.58
CA ALA A 18 8.67 -7.47 -10.91
C ALA A 18 7.67 -6.99 -12.00
N LEU A 19 7.10 -5.79 -11.84
CA LEU A 19 6.21 -5.23 -12.87
C LEU A 19 6.95 -5.04 -14.21
N PRO A 20 6.28 -5.20 -15.37
CA PRO A 20 6.81 -4.80 -16.67
C PRO A 20 7.07 -3.30 -16.79
N ASN A 21 7.72 -2.86 -17.88
CA ASN A 21 7.85 -1.44 -18.20
C ASN A 21 6.50 -0.85 -18.61
N ALA A 22 6.19 0.34 -18.10
CA ALA A 22 5.00 1.11 -18.47
C ALA A 22 5.23 2.60 -18.18
N PRO A 23 4.62 3.52 -18.94
CA PRO A 23 4.70 4.95 -18.66
C PRO A 23 3.84 5.33 -17.44
N LYS A 24 4.33 6.29 -16.64
CA LYS A 24 3.50 6.98 -15.64
C LYS A 24 2.52 7.91 -16.38
N VAL A 25 1.25 7.89 -15.97
CA VAL A 25 0.19 8.69 -16.61
C VAL A 25 -0.35 9.79 -15.69
N GLY A 26 -0.54 9.49 -14.40
CA GLY A 26 -1.12 10.42 -13.42
C GLY A 26 -0.08 11.25 -12.66
N SER A 27 -0.47 12.45 -12.25
CA SER A 27 0.34 13.32 -11.38
C SER A 27 0.53 12.75 -9.97
N GLY A 28 -0.47 12.02 -9.46
CA GLY A 28 -0.46 11.40 -8.13
C GLY A 28 0.53 10.24 -7.94
N GLY A 29 1.28 9.85 -8.97
CA GLY A 29 2.29 8.79 -8.88
C GLY A 29 1.94 7.53 -9.67
N SER A 30 2.86 6.58 -9.61
CA SER A 30 2.77 5.23 -10.18
C SER A 30 3.29 4.20 -9.17
N LEU A 31 3.02 2.93 -9.43
CA LEU A 31 3.40 1.84 -8.51
C LEU A 31 4.58 1.03 -9.03
N SER A 32 5.40 1.64 -9.90
CA SER A 32 6.62 1.02 -10.41
C SER A 32 7.68 0.94 -9.30
N PRO A 33 8.30 -0.23 -9.04
CA PRO A 33 9.42 -0.36 -8.09
C PRO A 33 10.67 0.40 -8.56
N ARG A 34 10.68 0.83 -9.82
CA ARG A 34 11.76 1.60 -10.45
C ARG A 34 11.49 3.11 -10.39
N GLY A 35 10.27 3.52 -10.01
CA GLY A 35 9.81 4.92 -10.01
C GLY A 35 9.35 5.37 -8.63
N ASP A 36 8.09 5.84 -8.56
CA ASP A 36 7.55 6.57 -7.41
C ASP A 36 7.34 5.69 -6.16
N TRP A 37 7.18 4.37 -6.30
CA TRP A 37 6.85 3.48 -5.18
C TRP A 37 7.94 2.43 -4.93
N ARG A 38 8.80 2.72 -3.96
CA ARG A 38 9.89 1.82 -3.52
C ARG A 38 9.60 1.32 -2.10
N ALA A 39 9.27 0.04 -1.98
CA ALA A 39 8.96 -0.59 -0.69
C ALA A 39 9.45 -2.06 -0.65
N PRO A 40 9.82 -2.58 0.53
CA PRO A 40 10.17 -3.99 0.72
C PRO A 40 8.98 -4.93 0.50
N SER A 41 9.21 -6.07 -0.16
CA SER A 41 8.17 -7.07 -0.47
C SER A 41 7.66 -7.84 0.75
N ASP A 42 8.36 -7.72 1.87
CA ASP A 42 8.17 -8.37 3.17
C ASP A 42 7.81 -7.37 4.28
N SER A 43 7.27 -6.21 3.91
CA SER A 43 6.77 -5.21 4.87
C SER A 43 5.49 -5.69 5.56
N GLU A 44 5.27 -5.21 6.79
CA GLU A 44 4.06 -5.48 7.58
C GLU A 44 3.11 -4.28 7.61
N ALA A 45 1.79 -4.49 7.67
CA ALA A 45 0.80 -3.40 7.74
C ALA A 45 0.47 -2.95 9.17
N THR A 46 1.09 -3.56 10.20
CA THR A 46 0.72 -3.44 11.62
C THR A 46 0.55 -1.99 12.09
N ALA A 47 1.56 -1.13 11.86
CA ALA A 47 1.52 0.26 12.34
C ALA A 47 0.33 1.04 11.77
N TRP A 48 -0.04 0.82 10.50
CA TRP A 48 -1.19 1.48 9.90
C TRP A 48 -2.52 0.93 10.38
N LEU A 49 -2.58 -0.37 10.70
CA LEU A 49 -3.79 -1.00 11.22
C LEU A 49 -4.05 -0.57 12.67
N GLU A 50 -3.02 -0.48 13.50
CA GLU A 50 -3.09 0.03 14.86
C GLU A 50 -3.52 1.50 14.89
N GLU A 51 -2.94 2.33 14.01
CA GLU A 51 -3.33 3.73 13.83
C GLU A 51 -4.81 3.86 13.41
N LEU A 52 -5.25 3.01 12.48
CA LEU A 52 -6.64 2.97 12.04
C LEU A 52 -7.59 2.63 13.19
N GLU A 53 -7.24 1.65 14.01
CA GLU A 53 -8.04 1.22 15.17
C GLU A 53 -8.07 2.27 16.28
N THR A 54 -6.96 2.98 16.50
CA THR A 54 -6.84 3.96 17.59
C THR A 54 -7.54 5.28 17.27
N ASN A 55 -7.44 5.75 16.01
CA ASN A 55 -7.80 7.13 15.65
C ASN A 55 -9.01 7.26 14.73
N THR A 56 -9.72 6.16 14.44
CA THR A 56 -10.97 6.21 13.67
C THR A 56 -12.13 5.79 14.57
N PRO A 57 -13.23 6.57 14.65
CA PRO A 57 -14.41 6.14 15.37
C PRO A 57 -14.94 4.82 14.81
N ASP A 58 -15.38 3.93 15.70
CA ASP A 58 -16.15 2.77 15.28
C ASP A 58 -17.42 3.25 14.59
N GLY A 59 -17.65 2.78 13.37
CA GLY A 59 -18.90 3.03 12.66
C GLY A 59 -20.01 2.27 13.36
N GLU A 60 -20.61 2.87 14.39
CA GLU A 60 -21.90 2.42 14.92
C GLU A 60 -22.91 2.45 13.76
N ASN A 61 -23.56 1.30 13.52
CA ASN A 61 -24.77 1.22 12.71
C ASN A 61 -25.98 1.56 13.58
#